data_AF-X1FRC9-F1
#
_entry.id   AF-X1FRC9-F1
#
_cell.length_a   1.000
_cell.length_b   1.000
_cell.length_c   1.000
_cell.angle_alpha   90.00
_cell.angle_beta   90.00
_cell.angle_gamma   90.00
#
_symmetry.space_group_name_H-M   'P 1'
#
loop_
_entity.id
_entity.type
_entity.pdbx_description
1 polymer ?
#
loop_
_entity_poly.entity_id
_entity_poly.type
_entity_poly.pdbx_seq_one_letter_code
_entity_poly.pdbx_strand_id
1 'polypeptide(L)'
;MDRALELGVNCFDTADVYSYWADNSYPGKTEEIVGRWLKDRGTRTDLILATKLRGSMSDDINDRGLSRRHVHQAIAASLKRLQTDWVDLYQIHSFDDDTPIEETLHALNLLIDRGVVNYLGASNIHPW
;
A
#
# COMPACT_ATOMS: atom_id res chain seq x y z
N MET A 1 -3.43 -6.83 16.73
CA MET A 1 -2.80 -5.50 16.56
C MET A 1 -2.45 -4.91 17.91
N ASP A 2 -3.42 -4.67 18.81
CA ASP A 2 -3.16 -4.22 20.20
C ASP A 2 -2.02 -5.01 20.88
N ARG A 3 -2.14 -6.34 20.95
CA ARG A 3 -1.11 -7.20 21.56
C ARG A 3 0.27 -7.11 20.88
N ALA A 4 0.32 -6.88 19.57
CA ALA A 4 1.59 -6.76 18.86
C ALA A 4 2.30 -5.45 19.24
N LEU A 5 1.55 -4.36 19.30
CA LEU A 5 2.05 -3.05 19.72
C LEU A 5 2.51 -3.06 21.18
N GLU A 6 1.75 -3.68 22.08
CA GLU A 6 2.16 -3.88 23.49
C GLU A 6 3.49 -4.63 23.64
N LEU A 7 3.78 -5.53 22.70
CA LEU A 7 5.02 -6.31 22.66
C LEU A 7 6.16 -5.58 21.92
N GLY A 8 5.95 -4.33 21.50
CA GLY A 8 6.95 -3.50 20.83
C GLY A 8 7.03 -3.71 19.31
N VAL A 9 6.12 -4.46 18.70
CA VAL A 9 6.03 -4.55 17.24
C VAL A 9 5.39 -3.28 16.71
N ASN A 10 6.14 -2.49 15.95
CA ASN A 10 5.68 -1.22 15.40
C ASN A 10 5.67 -1.16 13.86
N CYS A 11 6.08 -2.22 13.15
CA CYS A 11 6.03 -2.28 11.69
C CYS A 11 4.86 -3.13 11.23
N PHE A 12 3.85 -2.49 10.63
CA PHE A 12 2.63 -3.15 10.18
C PHE A 12 2.57 -3.08 8.66
N ASP A 13 2.65 -4.25 8.03
CA ASP A 13 2.69 -4.40 6.57
C ASP A 13 1.35 -4.91 6.04
N THR A 14 0.83 -4.23 5.03
CA THR A 14 -0.39 -4.59 4.29
C THR A 14 -0.13 -4.49 2.78
N ALA A 15 -1.13 -4.73 1.95
CA ALA A 15 -1.15 -4.40 0.53
C ALA A 15 -2.59 -4.04 0.13
N ASP A 16 -2.74 -3.24 -0.93
CA ASP A 16 -4.05 -2.92 -1.50
C ASP A 16 -4.88 -4.18 -1.80
N VAL A 17 -4.25 -5.22 -2.35
CA VAL A 17 -4.93 -6.44 -2.79
C VAL A 17 -5.31 -7.37 -1.63
N TYR A 18 -4.80 -7.12 -0.43
CA TYR A 18 -5.06 -8.01 0.71
C TYR A 18 -6.52 -7.88 1.17
N SER A 19 -7.29 -8.96 1.29
CA SER A 19 -6.93 -10.39 1.19
C SER A 19 -7.87 -11.10 0.22
N TYR A 20 -7.83 -10.74 -1.06
CA TYR A 20 -8.82 -11.16 -2.06
C TYR A 20 -8.98 -12.68 -2.22
N TRP A 21 -7.94 -13.46 -1.91
CA TRP A 21 -7.94 -14.93 -2.04
C TRP A 21 -8.65 -15.66 -0.89
N ALA A 22 -9.00 -14.97 0.19
CA ALA A 22 -9.63 -15.59 1.36
C ALA A 22 -11.16 -15.70 1.19
N ASP A 23 -11.76 -16.73 1.80
CA ASP A 23 -13.22 -16.91 1.79
C ASP A 23 -13.94 -15.67 2.35
N ASN A 24 -15.02 -15.26 1.68
CA ASN A 24 -15.81 -14.07 2.05
C ASN A 24 -14.95 -12.81 2.21
N SER A 25 -13.97 -12.62 1.33
CA SER A 25 -13.05 -11.48 1.32
C SER A 25 -13.11 -10.70 0.01
N TYR A 26 -12.40 -9.59 -0.04
CA TYR A 26 -12.25 -8.72 -1.22
C TYR A 26 -10.91 -7.96 -1.13
N PRO A 27 -10.37 -7.47 -2.27
CA PRO A 27 -9.22 -6.58 -2.27
C PRO A 27 -9.46 -5.33 -1.42
N GLY A 28 -8.52 -4.99 -0.54
CA GLY A 28 -8.57 -3.81 0.33
C GLY A 28 -9.14 -4.06 1.72
N LYS A 29 -9.76 -5.22 1.96
CA LYS A 29 -10.37 -5.57 3.26
C LYS A 29 -9.39 -5.46 4.42
N THR A 30 -8.12 -5.84 4.23
CA THR A 30 -7.09 -5.75 5.27
C THR A 30 -6.79 -4.30 5.62
N GLU A 31 -6.64 -3.42 4.63
CA GLU A 31 -6.42 -2.00 4.86
C GLU A 31 -7.57 -1.35 5.61
N GLU A 32 -8.83 -1.75 5.33
CA GLU A 32 -9.98 -1.23 6.09
C GLU A 32 -9.99 -1.70 7.56
N ILE A 33 -9.56 -2.95 7.83
CA ILE A 33 -9.44 -3.47 9.20
C ILE A 33 -8.35 -2.71 9.96
N VAL A 34 -7.18 -2.54 9.33
CA VAL A 34 -6.06 -1.79 9.90
C VAL A 34 -6.45 -0.33 10.11
N GLY A 35 -7.08 0.31 9.12
CA GLY A 35 -7.49 1.71 9.18
C GLY A 35 -8.49 2.00 10.30
N ARG A 36 -9.52 1.16 10.46
CA ARG A 36 -10.44 1.27 11.61
C ARG A 36 -9.70 1.17 12.93
N TRP A 37 -8.80 0.19 13.06
CA TRP A 37 -8.02 0.02 14.28
C TRP A 37 -7.10 1.22 14.57
N LEU A 38 -6.40 1.76 13.56
CA LEU A 38 -5.58 2.97 13.68
C LEU A 38 -6.40 4.15 14.20
N LYS A 39 -7.57 4.37 13.59
CA LYS A 39 -8.48 5.45 13.96
C LYS A 39 -9.02 5.27 15.38
N ASP A 40 -9.47 4.08 15.72
CA ASP A 40 -10.07 3.78 17.02
C ASP A 40 -9.07 3.85 18.17
N ARG A 41 -7.77 3.64 17.91
CA ARG A 41 -6.69 3.68 18.91
C ARG A 41 -5.88 4.97 18.92
N GLY A 42 -5.92 5.75 17.85
CA GLY A 42 -5.10 6.96 17.70
C GLY A 42 -3.60 6.68 17.58
N THR A 43 -3.22 5.49 17.09
CA THR A 43 -1.83 4.98 17.11
C THR A 43 -1.05 5.22 15.82
N ARG A 44 -1.56 6.06 14.90
CA ARG A 44 -0.92 6.24 13.58
C ARG A 44 0.55 6.64 13.69
N THR A 45 0.89 7.54 14.61
CA THR A 45 2.27 8.03 14.79
C THR A 45 3.20 7.03 15.46
N ASP A 46 2.65 5.96 16.05
CA ASP A 46 3.42 4.94 16.77
C ASP A 46 3.98 3.85 15.85
N LEU A 47 3.57 3.84 14.58
CA LEU A 47 3.84 2.75 13.64
C LEU A 47 4.63 3.20 12.41
N ILE A 48 5.45 2.28 11.92
CA ILE A 48 5.85 2.20 10.51
C ILE A 48 4.75 1.45 9.78
N LEU A 49 3.92 2.19 9.04
CA LEU A 49 2.83 1.62 8.25
C LEU A 49 3.27 1.42 6.80
N ALA A 50 3.24 0.17 6.33
CA ALA A 50 3.62 -0.18 4.97
C ALA A 50 2.41 -0.68 4.15
N THR A 51 2.27 -0.23 2.90
CA THR A 51 1.33 -0.82 1.94
C THR A 51 1.98 -1.02 0.57
N LYS A 52 1.28 -1.68 -0.33
CA LYS A 52 1.79 -2.05 -1.66
C LYS A 52 0.73 -1.84 -2.72
N LEU A 53 1.18 -1.72 -3.96
CA LEU A 53 0.36 -1.73 -5.17
C LEU A 53 0.90 -2.71 -6.21
N ARG A 54 0.04 -3.05 -7.19
CA ARG A 54 0.30 -3.69 -8.50
C ARG A 54 -0.75 -4.76 -8.80
N GLY A 55 -1.27 -5.42 -7.75
CA GLY A 55 -2.26 -6.48 -7.88
C GLY A 55 -3.55 -5.99 -8.55
N SER A 56 -4.35 -6.92 -9.09
CA SER A 56 -5.67 -6.56 -9.65
C SER A 56 -6.65 -6.31 -8.51
N MET A 57 -7.14 -5.09 -8.41
CA MET A 57 -8.14 -4.68 -7.41
C MET A 57 -9.58 -4.90 -7.90
N SER A 58 -9.76 -5.03 -9.22
CA SER A 58 -11.03 -5.41 -9.86
C SER A 58 -10.78 -6.00 -11.26
N ASP A 59 -11.86 -6.25 -12.00
CA ASP A 59 -11.80 -6.70 -13.41
C ASP A 59 -11.43 -5.57 -14.39
N ASP A 60 -11.38 -4.30 -13.95
CA ASP A 60 -10.92 -3.18 -14.78
C ASP A 60 -9.43 -3.31 -15.09
N ILE A 61 -9.07 -3.16 -16.37
CA ILE A 61 -7.69 -3.19 -16.84
C ILE A 61 -6.84 -2.05 -16.25
N ASN A 62 -7.47 -0.96 -15.83
CA ASN A 62 -6.79 0.17 -15.21
C ASN A 62 -6.62 0.04 -13.69
N ASP A 63 -7.17 -1.02 -13.10
CA ASP A 63 -7.15 -1.26 -11.66
C ASP A 63 -6.12 -2.35 -11.29
N ARG A 64 -4.97 -2.30 -11.98
CA ARG A 64 -3.80 -3.18 -11.81
C ARG A 64 -2.53 -2.52 -12.38
N GLY A 65 -1.38 -3.15 -12.14
CA GLY A 65 -0.10 -2.80 -12.76
C GLY A 65 0.61 -1.63 -12.08
N LEU A 66 1.64 -1.08 -12.74
CA LEU A 66 2.50 -0.03 -12.21
C LEU A 66 2.50 1.26 -13.04
N SER A 67 1.53 1.40 -13.94
CA SER A 67 1.31 2.64 -14.69
C SER A 67 1.18 3.84 -13.75
N ARG A 68 1.62 5.02 -14.19
CA ARG A 68 1.51 6.27 -13.42
C ARG A 68 0.09 6.53 -12.95
N ARG A 69 -0.90 6.23 -13.80
CA ARG A 69 -2.32 6.35 -13.45
C ARG A 69 -2.67 5.47 -12.25
N HIS A 70 -2.32 4.18 -12.32
CA HIS A 70 -2.64 3.25 -11.26
C HIS A 70 -1.89 3.58 -9.96
N VAL A 71 -0.62 3.98 -10.03
CA VAL A 71 0.18 4.42 -8.87
C VAL A 71 -0.55 5.50 -8.06
N HIS A 72 -1.04 6.56 -8.72
CA HIS A 72 -1.74 7.64 -8.02
C HIS A 72 -3.13 7.23 -7.52
N GLN A 73 -3.84 6.37 -8.25
CA GLN A 73 -5.18 5.90 -7.86
C GLN A 73 -5.11 4.93 -6.67
N ALA A 74 -4.17 3.98 -6.72
CA ALA A 74 -3.98 2.96 -5.70
C ALA A 74 -3.60 3.59 -4.35
N ILE A 75 -2.62 4.49 -4.29
CA ILE A 75 -2.24 5.13 -3.02
C ILE A 75 -3.38 5.95 -2.42
N ALA A 76 -4.12 6.70 -3.23
CA ALA A 76 -5.26 7.49 -2.75
C ALA A 76 -6.36 6.58 -2.17
N ALA A 77 -6.62 5.45 -2.83
CA ALA A 77 -7.59 4.46 -2.34
C ALA A 77 -7.09 3.77 -1.05
N SER A 78 -5.81 3.40 -0.98
CA SER A 78 -5.19 2.81 0.21
C SER A 78 -5.25 3.75 1.40
N LEU A 79 -4.87 5.03 1.25
CA LEU A 79 -4.94 6.02 2.33
C LEU A 79 -6.36 6.21 2.85
N LYS A 80 -7.35 6.21 1.95
CA LYS A 80 -8.76 6.26 2.33
C LYS A 80 -9.19 5.04 3.16
N ARG A 81 -8.79 3.83 2.77
CA ARG A 81 -9.10 2.59 3.53
C ARG A 81 -8.35 2.54 4.87
N LEU A 82 -7.09 2.97 4.88
CA LEU A 82 -6.22 3.06 6.06
C LEU A 82 -6.58 4.23 6.99
N GLN A 83 -7.46 5.14 6.57
CA GLN A 83 -7.91 6.30 7.36
C GLN A 83 -6.75 7.16 7.88
N THR A 84 -5.76 7.41 7.01
CA THR A 84 -4.58 8.23 7.32
C THR A 84 -4.15 9.02 6.08
N ASP A 85 -3.38 10.10 6.27
CA ASP A 85 -2.93 10.95 5.17
C ASP A 85 -1.58 10.51 4.57
N TRP A 86 -0.85 9.59 5.23
CA TRP A 86 0.44 9.09 4.74
C TRP A 86 0.70 7.63 5.13
N VAL A 87 1.56 6.95 4.36
CA VAL A 87 2.21 5.69 4.73
C VAL A 87 3.72 5.88 4.85
N ASP A 88 4.35 5.09 5.72
CA ASP A 88 5.79 5.18 5.92
C ASP A 88 6.54 4.48 4.79
N LEU A 89 6.05 3.33 4.35
CA LEU A 89 6.67 2.56 3.26
C LEU A 89 5.63 2.20 2.19
N TYR A 90 5.86 2.63 0.96
CA TYR A 90 5.06 2.21 -0.19
C TYR A 90 5.88 1.36 -1.15
N GLN A 91 5.38 0.17 -1.47
CA GLN A 91 6.17 -0.82 -2.20
C GLN A 91 5.49 -1.21 -3.51
N ILE A 92 6.27 -1.35 -4.58
CA ILE A 92 5.82 -2.13 -5.74
C ILE A 92 5.80 -3.60 -5.36
N HIS A 93 4.64 -4.24 -5.50
CA HIS A 93 4.42 -5.59 -4.97
C HIS A 93 5.09 -6.68 -5.83
N SER A 94 5.33 -6.40 -7.11
CA SER A 94 6.06 -7.24 -8.06
C SER A 94 6.49 -6.39 -9.24
N PHE A 95 7.42 -6.88 -10.05
CA PHE A 95 7.74 -6.27 -11.35
C PHE A 95 6.51 -6.19 -12.28
N ASP A 96 6.52 -5.23 -13.19
CA ASP A 96 5.50 -5.02 -14.21
C ASP A 96 6.18 -4.86 -15.58
N ASP A 97 6.11 -5.91 -16.41
CA ASP A 97 6.73 -5.94 -17.73
C ASP A 97 6.07 -4.98 -18.73
N ASP A 98 4.83 -4.55 -18.45
CA ASP A 98 4.04 -3.71 -19.36
C ASP A 98 4.27 -2.21 -19.12
N THR A 99 4.86 -1.82 -17.98
CA THR A 99 5.12 -0.42 -17.63
C THR A 99 6.62 -0.15 -17.56
N PRO A 100 7.17 0.82 -18.32
CA PRO A 100 8.56 1.24 -18.18
C PRO A 100 8.89 1.66 -16.73
N ILE A 101 9.98 1.14 -16.18
CA ILE A 101 10.33 1.36 -14.78
C ILE A 101 10.55 2.85 -14.47
N GLU A 102 11.03 3.65 -15.43
CA GLU A 102 11.21 5.09 -15.30
C GLU A 102 9.87 5.81 -15.09
N GLU A 103 8.79 5.36 -15.74
CA GLU A 103 7.45 5.90 -15.52
C GLU A 103 7.00 5.64 -14.08
N THR A 104 7.13 4.38 -13.64
CA THR A 104 6.76 3.98 -12.28
C THR A 104 7.56 4.74 -11.23
N LEU A 105 8.89 4.80 -11.37
CA LEU A 105 9.77 5.50 -10.43
C LEU A 105 9.46 7.00 -10.37
N HIS A 106 9.22 7.64 -11.53
CA HIS A 106 8.82 9.03 -11.55
C HIS A 106 7.46 9.25 -10.84
N ALA A 107 6.48 8.37 -11.07
CA ALA A 107 5.18 8.44 -10.39
C ALA A 107 5.30 8.26 -8.87
N LEU A 108 6.13 7.32 -8.42
CA LEU A 108 6.41 7.07 -7.01
C LEU A 108 7.15 8.24 -6.34
N ASN A 109 8.13 8.86 -7.03
CA ASN A 109 8.84 10.02 -6.48
C ASN A 109 7.90 11.20 -6.21
N LEU A 110 6.93 11.44 -7.11
CA LEU A 110 5.92 12.47 -6.90
C LEU A 110 5.05 12.22 -5.66
N LEU A 111 4.94 10.99 -5.17
CA LEU A 111 4.22 10.69 -3.92
C LEU A 111 5.05 11.10 -2.70
N ILE A 112 6.37 10.94 -2.75
CA ILE A 112 7.29 11.46 -1.73
C ILE A 112 7.22 12.99 -1.70
N ASP A 113 7.32 13.63 -2.86
CA ASP A 113 7.27 15.10 -2.95
C ASP A 113 5.96 15.68 -2.40
N ARG A 114 4.86 14.92 -2.50
CA ARG A 114 3.55 15.28 -1.93
C ARG A 114 3.41 15.00 -0.44
N GLY A 115 4.36 14.29 0.17
CA GLY A 115 4.33 13.92 1.58
C GLY A 115 3.32 12.82 1.94
N VAL A 116 2.78 12.10 0.95
CA VAL A 116 1.83 11.00 1.18
C VAL A 116 2.52 9.65 1.39
N VAL A 117 3.82 9.58 1.08
CA VAL A 117 4.69 8.42 1.26
C VAL A 117 6.06 8.89 1.78
N ASN A 118 6.61 8.27 2.81
CA ASN A 118 7.95 8.62 3.32
C ASN A 118 9.08 7.87 2.62
N TYR A 119 8.92 6.56 2.41
CA TYR A 119 9.93 5.68 1.84
C TYR A 119 9.33 4.79 0.74
N LEU A 120 10.15 4.45 -0.24
CA LEU A 120 9.80 3.51 -1.31
C LEU A 120 10.48 2.16 -1.09
N GLY A 121 9.81 1.09 -1.50
CA GLY A 121 10.37 -0.25 -1.50
C GLY A 121 9.95 -1.03 -2.73
N ALA A 122 10.52 -2.22 -2.86
CA ALA A 122 10.21 -3.17 -3.92
C ALA A 122 10.12 -4.58 -3.33
N SER A 123 9.19 -5.37 -3.84
CA SER A 123 8.99 -6.76 -3.49
C SER A 123 8.92 -7.59 -4.76
N ASN A 124 9.37 -8.85 -4.69
CA ASN A 124 9.37 -9.78 -5.82
C ASN A 124 10.04 -9.22 -7.08
N ILE A 125 11.19 -8.55 -6.93
CA ILE A 125 12.00 -8.03 -8.03
C ILE A 125 13.32 -8.78 -8.14
N HIS A 126 13.80 -8.94 -9.37
CA HIS A 126 15.09 -9.53 -9.67
C HIS A 126 16.26 -8.62 -9.24
N PRO A 127 17.44 -9.17 -8.91
CA PRO A 127 18.57 -8.37 -8.48
C PRO A 127 19.30 -7.61 -9.61
N TRP A 128 18.90 -7.78 -10.88
CA TRP A 128 19.54 -7.20 -12.07
C TRP A 128 18.66 -6.17 -12.77
#